data_AF-A0A1G1EFI5-F1
#
_entry.id   AF-A0A1G1EFI5-F1
#
_cell.length_a   1.000
_cell.length_b   1.000
_cell.length_c   1.000
_cell.angle_alpha   90.00
_cell.angle_beta   90.00
_cell.angle_gamma   90.00
#
_symmetry.space_group_name_H-M   'P 1'
#
loop_
_entity.id
_entity.type
_entity.pdbx_description
1 polymer ?
#
loop_
_entity_poly.entity_id
_entity_poly.type
_entity_poly.pdbx_seq_one_letter_code
_entity_poly.pdbx_strand_id
1 'polypeptide(L)'
;MTDLLFRYVLDANVFIEAAKRYYAFDLAPGFWQALIQHAQNGAICSIDRVKAEIDKGKDALKDWANNHFHTWFEQTEEEDVLQAYRQIMEWAIRQSQFTPL
;
A
#
# COMPACT_ATOMS: atom_id res chain seq x y z
N MET A 1 -24.41 8.99 12.66
CA MET A 1 -23.29 9.90 12.34
C MET A 1 -22.05 9.01 12.38
N THR A 2 -21.72 8.36 11.26
CA THR A 2 -20.48 7.59 11.16
C THR A 2 -19.36 8.61 11.11
N ASP A 3 -18.51 8.65 12.13
CA ASP A 3 -17.22 9.33 12.03
C ASP A 3 -16.61 8.96 10.68
N LEU A 4 -16.16 9.97 9.94
CA LEU A 4 -15.34 9.76 8.75
C LEU A 4 -14.09 8.99 9.22
N LEU A 5 -14.14 7.67 9.11
CA LEU A 5 -13.02 6.77 9.36
C LEU A 5 -11.94 7.14 8.35
N PHE A 6 -10.99 7.98 8.76
CA PHE A 6 -9.78 8.21 8.00
C PHE A 6 -9.12 6.85 7.77
N ARG A 7 -9.07 6.42 6.51
CA ARG A 7 -8.38 5.21 6.09
C ARG A 7 -6.99 5.58 5.62
N TYR A 8 -5.99 4.88 6.13
CA TYR A 8 -4.60 5.05 5.68
C TYR A 8 -4.29 4.07 4.54
N VAL A 9 -3.64 4.57 3.50
CA VAL A 9 -3.14 3.75 2.39
C VAL A 9 -1.66 3.48 2.62
N LEU A 10 -1.28 2.22 2.82
CA LEU A 10 0.09 1.82 3.10
C LEU A 10 0.90 1.72 1.80
N ASP A 11 2.06 2.37 1.80
CA ASP A 11 3.08 2.29 0.74
C ASP A 11 3.87 0.98 0.80
N ALA A 12 4.48 0.58 -0.33
CA ALA A 12 5.31 -0.61 -0.41
C ALA A 12 6.45 -0.63 0.62
N ASN A 13 7.05 0.52 0.92
CA ASN A 13 8.15 0.58 1.90
C ASN A 13 7.71 0.22 3.32
N VAL A 14 6.45 0.46 3.69
CA VAL A 14 5.93 0.05 5.01
C VAL A 14 6.06 -1.47 5.17
N PHE A 15 5.80 -2.23 4.11
CA PHE A 15 5.92 -3.68 4.11
C PHE A 15 7.38 -4.14 3.92
N ILE A 16 8.06 -3.60 2.91
CA ILE A 16 9.39 -4.06 2.49
C ILE A 16 10.45 -3.76 3.56
N GLU A 17 10.48 -2.55 4.10
CA GLU A 17 11.49 -2.17 5.10
C GLU A 17 11.19 -2.80 6.46
N ALA A 18 9.91 -2.97 6.81
CA ALA A 18 9.52 -3.74 7.99
C ALA A 18 10.06 -5.17 7.92
N ALA A 19 9.80 -5.88 6.82
CA ALA A 19 10.25 -7.26 6.65
C ALA A 19 11.79 -7.39 6.63
N LYS A 20 12.49 -6.42 6.05
CA LYS A 20 13.95 -6.48 5.86
C LYS A 20 14.77 -6.03 7.07
N ARG A 21 14.27 -5.09 7.89
CA ARG A 21 15.11 -4.39 8.88
C ARG A 21 14.62 -4.49 10.31
N TYR A 22 13.35 -4.19 10.55
CA TYR A 22 12.86 -3.88 11.90
C TYR A 22 11.92 -4.95 12.47
N TYR A 23 11.18 -5.62 11.58
CA TYR A 23 10.06 -6.50 11.93
C TYR A 23 10.06 -7.76 11.06
N ALA A 24 11.20 -8.46 11.02
CA ALA A 24 11.25 -9.80 10.42
C ALA A 24 10.13 -10.69 11.00
N PHE A 25 9.55 -11.57 10.18
CA PHE A 25 8.34 -12.34 10.54
C PHE A 25 8.52 -13.22 11.77
N ASP A 26 9.69 -13.81 11.94
CA ASP A 26 10.08 -14.65 13.07
C ASP A 26 10.39 -13.84 14.33
N LEU A 27 10.86 -12.60 14.18
CA LEU A 27 11.19 -11.70 15.28
C LEU A 27 9.97 -10.94 15.82
N ALA A 28 9.10 -10.45 14.93
CA ALA A 28 8.01 -9.53 15.28
C ALA A 28 6.66 -9.94 14.66
N PRO A 29 6.14 -11.15 14.94
CA PRO A 29 4.87 -11.61 14.38
C PRO A 29 3.67 -10.72 14.77
N GLY A 30 3.74 -10.07 15.95
CA GLY A 30 2.70 -9.16 16.43
C GLY A 30 2.47 -7.94 15.53
N PHE A 31 3.52 -7.44 14.87
CA PHE A 31 3.41 -6.34 13.91
C PHE A 31 2.52 -6.74 12.72
N TRP A 32 2.82 -7.89 12.11
CA TRP A 32 2.09 -8.42 10.96
C TRP A 32 0.64 -8.76 11.30
N GLN A 33 0.40 -9.31 12.49
CA GLN A 33 -0.95 -9.57 12.98
C GLN A 33 -1.75 -8.27 13.20
N ALA A 34 -1.10 -7.22 13.69
CA ALA A 34 -1.74 -5.92 13.88
C ALA A 34 -2.15 -5.30 12.54
N LEU A 35 -1.33 -5.42 11.48
CA LEU A 35 -1.72 -4.95 10.14
C LEU A 35 -3.00 -5.64 9.66
N ILE A 36 -3.11 -6.96 9.83
CA ILE A 36 -4.34 -7.69 9.47
C ILE A 36 -5.55 -7.16 10.26
N GLN A 37 -5.41 -6.97 11.58
CA GLN A 37 -6.49 -6.47 12.43
C GLN A 37 -6.94 -5.06 12.05
N HIS A 38 -6.00 -4.15 11.77
CA HIS A 38 -6.32 -2.80 11.34
C HIS A 38 -7.00 -2.78 9.96
N ALA A 39 -6.59 -3.67 9.06
CA ALA A 39 -7.18 -3.79 7.74
C ALA A 39 -8.61 -4.37 7.79
N GLN A 40 -8.83 -5.39 8.64
CA GLN A 40 -10.16 -5.94 8.94
C GLN A 40 -11.12 -4.88 9.48
N ASN A 41 -10.61 -3.96 10.31
CA ASN A 41 -11.40 -2.85 10.85
C ASN A 41 -11.58 -1.68 9.85
N GLY A 42 -11.06 -1.81 8.62
CA GLY A 42 -11.17 -0.79 7.57
C GLY A 42 -10.30 0.45 7.80
N ALA A 43 -9.40 0.43 8.79
CA ALA A 43 -8.54 1.55 9.15
C ALA A 43 -7.34 1.70 8.22
N ILE A 44 -6.87 0.59 7.63
CA ILE A 44 -5.79 0.60 6.65
C ILE A 44 -6.17 -0.23 5.42
N CYS A 45 -5.58 0.13 4.28
CA CYS A 45 -5.49 -0.70 3.09
C CYS A 45 -4.14 -0.48 2.42
N SER A 46 -3.91 -1.13 1.29
CA SER A 46 -2.88 -0.74 0.32
C SER A 46 -3.48 -0.83 -1.08
N ILE A 47 -2.68 -0.68 -2.13
CA ILE A 47 -3.14 -0.67 -3.52
C ILE A 47 -2.52 -1.79 -4.34
N ASP A 48 -3.21 -2.20 -5.39
CA ASP A 48 -2.77 -3.18 -6.38
C ASP A 48 -1.33 -2.94 -6.91
N ARG A 49 -0.91 -1.68 -7.09
CA ARG A 49 0.45 -1.31 -7.49
C ARG A 49 1.48 -1.73 -6.45
N VAL A 50 1.20 -1.52 -5.17
CA VAL A 50 2.05 -1.96 -4.06
C VAL A 50 2.10 -3.49 -4.01
N LYS A 51 0.95 -4.16 -4.21
CA LYS A 51 0.91 -5.62 -4.30
C LYS A 51 1.83 -6.13 -5.43
N ALA A 52 1.77 -5.51 -6.60
CA ALA A 52 2.60 -5.88 -7.74
C ALA A 52 4.10 -5.68 -7.45
N GLU A 53 4.48 -4.67 -6.68
CA GLU A 53 5.86 -4.49 -6.22
C GLU A 53 6.31 -5.58 -5.25
N ILE A 54 5.48 -5.91 -4.25
CA ILE A 54 5.74 -7.01 -3.31
C ILE A 54 5.87 -8.35 -4.07
N ASP A 55 5.03 -8.59 -5.07
CA ASP A 55 5.01 -9.82 -5.85
C ASP A 55 6.26 -10.03 -6.74
N LYS A 56 7.02 -8.96 -7.02
CA LYS A 56 8.34 -9.06 -7.67
C LYS A 56 9.38 -9.69 -6.74
N GLY A 57 9.15 -9.65 -5.43
CA GLY A 57 9.93 -10.40 -4.45
C GLY A 57 9.80 -11.91 -4.60
N LYS A 58 10.69 -12.64 -3.94
CA LYS A 58 10.66 -14.11 -3.83
C LYS A 58 10.93 -14.53 -2.39
N ASP A 59 10.25 -13.88 -1.46
CA ASP A 59 10.51 -13.98 -0.02
C ASP A 59 9.22 -14.16 0.79
N ALA A 60 9.38 -14.31 2.11
CA ALA A 60 8.28 -14.51 3.04
C ALA A 60 7.25 -13.37 3.02
N LEU A 61 7.64 -12.15 2.61
CA LEU A 61 6.71 -11.03 2.51
C LEU A 61 5.71 -11.24 1.38
N LYS A 62 6.17 -11.72 0.23
CA LYS A 62 5.28 -12.08 -0.88
C LYS A 62 4.26 -13.15 -0.47
N ASP A 63 4.73 -14.20 0.18
CA ASP A 63 3.86 -15.29 0.63
C ASP A 63 2.84 -14.79 1.64
N TRP A 64 3.28 -13.94 2.58
CA TRP A 64 2.38 -13.35 3.56
C TRP A 64 1.33 -12.44 2.92
N ALA A 65 1.75 -11.55 2.01
CA ALA A 65 0.83 -10.61 1.36
C ALA A 65 -0.25 -11.34 0.56
N ASN A 66 0.11 -12.41 -0.14
CA ASN A 66 -0.82 -13.20 -0.95
C ASN A 66 -1.75 -14.09 -0.10
N ASN A 67 -1.27 -14.64 1.01
CA ASN A 67 -2.08 -15.56 1.81
C ASN A 67 -2.90 -14.86 2.90
N HIS A 68 -2.40 -13.75 3.44
CA HIS A 68 -2.99 -13.13 4.62
C HIS A 68 -3.52 -11.71 4.39
N PHE A 69 -2.96 -10.92 3.47
CA PHE A 69 -3.33 -9.51 3.29
C PHE A 69 -4.02 -9.20 1.94
N HIS A 70 -4.21 -10.21 1.08
CA HIS A 70 -4.58 -10.01 -0.32
C HIS A 70 -5.91 -9.28 -0.54
N THR A 71 -6.85 -9.38 0.40
CA THR A 71 -8.18 -8.76 0.30
C THR A 71 -8.16 -7.25 0.52
N TRP A 72 -7.08 -6.69 1.04
CA TRP A 72 -7.00 -5.26 1.40
C TRP A 72 -6.09 -4.46 0.46
N PHE A 73 -5.86 -4.97 -0.75
CA PHE A 73 -5.28 -4.21 -1.85
C PHE A 73 -6.39 -3.68 -2.76
N GLU A 74 -6.64 -2.38 -2.68
CA GLU A 74 -7.64 -1.68 -3.50
C GLU A 74 -7.14 -1.52 -4.95
N GLN A 75 -8.07 -1.53 -5.91
CA GLN A 75 -7.74 -1.36 -7.33
C GLN A 75 -7.48 0.10 -7.66
N THR A 76 -6.50 0.38 -8.51
CA THR A 76 -6.20 1.75 -8.96
C THR A 76 -6.71 2.07 -10.37
N GLU A 77 -7.45 1.13 -10.97
CA GLU A 77 -8.03 1.27 -12.31
C GLU A 77 -9.43 1.91 -12.30
N GLU A 78 -9.91 2.33 -11.12
CA GLU A 78 -11.17 3.06 -11.00
C GLU A 78 -11.06 4.47 -11.61
N GLU A 79 -12.14 4.92 -12.24
CA GLU A 79 -12.17 6.15 -13.04
C GLU A 79 -11.81 7.39 -12.21
N ASP A 80 -12.25 7.46 -10.96
CA ASP A 80 -11.93 8.56 -10.05
C ASP A 80 -10.43 8.60 -9.67
N VAL A 81 -9.81 7.44 -9.47
CA VAL A 81 -8.37 7.31 -9.23
C VAL A 81 -7.57 7.76 -10.46
N LEU A 82 -8.00 7.33 -11.66
CA LEU A 82 -7.39 7.75 -12.92
C LEU A 82 -7.51 9.27 -13.15
N GLN A 83 -8.66 9.85 -12.80
CA GLN A 83 -8.86 11.31 -12.85
C GLN A 83 -7.96 12.05 -11.86
N ALA A 84 -7.79 11.54 -10.64
CA ALA A 84 -6.86 12.11 -9.67
C ALA A 84 -5.40 12.08 -10.20
N TYR A 85 -4.97 10.96 -10.78
CA TYR A 85 -3.65 10.88 -11.42
C TYR A 85 -3.48 11.92 -12.52
N ARG A 86 -4.51 12.08 -13.37
CA ARG A 86 -4.48 13.10 -14.42
C ARG A 86 -4.26 14.50 -13.86
N GLN A 87 -5.00 14.88 -12.83
CA GLN A 87 -4.87 16.19 -12.20
C GLN A 87 -3.46 16.41 -11.62
N ILE A 88 -2.89 15.40 -10.97
CA ILE A 88 -1.53 15.46 -10.43
C ILE A 88 -0.48 15.59 -11.55
N MET A 89 -0.61 14.81 -12.61
CA MET A 89 0.30 14.87 -13.76
C MET A 89 0.23 16.23 -14.47
N GLU A 90 -0.99 16.75 -14.72
CA GLU A 90 -1.18 18.07 -15.31
C GLU A 90 -0.59 19.18 -14.44
N TRP A 91 -0.74 19.08 -13.11
CA TRP A 91 -0.10 20.00 -12.17
C TRP A 91 1.43 19.92 -12.27
N ALA A 92 2.00 18.71 -12.28
CA ALA A 92 3.44 18.49 -12.32
C ALA A 92 4.08 19.03 -13.61
N ILE A 93 3.46 18.76 -14.76
CA ILE A 93 3.93 19.24 -16.08
C ILE A 93 3.94 20.78 -16.15
N ARG A 94 3.06 21.45 -15.41
CA ARG A 94 3.02 22.92 -15.36
C ARG A 94 4.10 23.54 -14.46
N GLN A 95 4.81 22.74 -13.65
CA GLN A 95 5.89 23.24 -12.82
C GLN A 95 7.21 23.19 -13.59
N SER A 96 7.90 24.34 -13.71
CA SER A 96 9.19 24.43 -14.40
C SER A 96 10.32 23.62 -13.72
N GLN A 97 10.15 23.27 -12.45
CA GLN A 97 11.10 22.47 -11.68
C GLN A 97 11.04 20.96 -11.97
N PHE A 98 9.98 20.47 -12.63
CA PHE A 98 9.84 19.07 -13.01
C PHE A 98 9.98 18.94 -14.53
N THR A 99 11.08 18.38 -14.98
CA THR A 99 11.29 18.04 -16.40
C THR A 99 10.68 16.68 -16.71
N PRO A 100 9.88 16.55 -17.79
CA PRO A 100 9.48 15.24 -18.31
C PRO A 100 10.74 14.41 -18.61
N LEU A 101 10.73 13.12 -18.23
CA LEU A 101 11.77 12.15 -18.56
C LEU A 101 11.73 11.77 -20.05
#